data_AF-A0A2D0J3P4-F1
#
_entry.id   AF-A0A2D0J3P4-F1
#
_cell.length_a   1.000
_cell.length_b   1.000
_cell.length_c   1.000
_cell.angle_alpha   90.00
_cell.angle_beta   90.00
_cell.angle_gamma   90.00
#
_symmetry.space_group_name_H-M   'P 1'
#
loop_
_entity.id
_entity.type
_entity.pdbx_description
1 polymer ?
#
loop_
_entity_poly.entity_id
_entity_poly.type
_entity_poly.pdbx_seq_one_letter_code
_entity_poly.pdbx_strand_id
1 'polypeptide(L)'
;MLDPKKIEQIARQIHSAMPKGVKEFGDDVEKKLRTILQSQLSKLDLVSREEFDIQTQVLLRTREKLVSMEQRLSELEARLESQQPSAEKKAE
;
A
#
# COMPACT_ATOMS: atom_id res chain seq x y z
N MET A 1 -1.83 2.22 -9.41
CA MET A 1 -2.05 3.69 -9.46
C MET A 1 -3.34 3.93 -10.21
N LEU A 2 -4.21 4.82 -9.72
CA LEU A 2 -5.41 5.23 -10.46
C LEU A 2 -4.97 6.02 -11.70
N ASP A 3 -5.20 5.46 -12.88
CA ASP A 3 -4.77 6.08 -14.14
C ASP A 3 -5.67 7.28 -14.48
N PRO A 4 -5.10 8.48 -14.72
CA PRO A 4 -5.88 9.68 -15.06
C PRO A 4 -6.72 9.49 -16.33
N LYS A 5 -6.27 8.66 -17.28
CA LYS A 5 -7.01 8.30 -18.49
C LYS A 5 -8.32 7.56 -18.21
N LYS A 6 -8.38 6.75 -17.15
CA LYS A 6 -9.61 6.02 -16.77
C LYS A 6 -10.64 6.97 -16.16
N ILE A 7 -10.19 7.94 -15.36
CA ILE A 7 -11.06 8.98 -14.80
C ILE A 7 -11.66 9.84 -15.91
N GLU A 8 -10.85 10.19 -16.91
CA GLU A 8 -11.31 10.96 -18.07
C GLU A 8 -12.31 10.17 -18.96
N GLN A 9 -12.09 8.86 -19.15
CA GLN A 9 -13.05 8.00 -19.87
C GLN A 9 -14.39 7.90 -19.15
N ILE A 10 -14.39 7.77 -17.82
CA ILE A 10 -15.61 7.75 -17.01
C ILE A 10 -16.33 9.10 -17.13
N ALA A 11 -15.61 10.21 -17.05
CA ALA A 11 -16.19 11.54 -17.23
C ALA A 11 -16.83 11.72 -18.62
N ARG A 12 -16.17 11.23 -19.68
CA ARG A 12 -16.72 11.28 -21.06
C ARG A 12 -17.94 10.38 -21.23
N GLN A 13 -17.93 9.17 -20.68
CA GLN A 13 -19.09 8.26 -20.73
C GLN A 13 -20.29 8.86 -20.00
N ILE A 14 -20.10 9.42 -18.81
CA ILE A 14 -21.15 10.12 -18.06
C ILE A 14 -21.70 11.31 -18.86
N HIS A 15 -20.82 12.11 -19.48
CA HIS A 15 -21.24 13.26 -20.28
C HIS A 15 -22.04 12.85 -21.54
N SER A 16 -21.65 11.75 -22.20
CA SER A 16 -22.32 11.23 -23.39
C SER A 16 -23.66 10.55 -23.11
N ALA A 17 -23.85 10.03 -21.90
CA ALA A 17 -25.07 9.35 -21.48
C ALA A 17 -26.13 10.31 -20.89
N MET A 18 -25.83 11.60 -20.72
CA MET A 18 -26.79 12.55 -20.14
C MET A 18 -27.84 13.03 -21.18
N PRO A 19 -29.15 12.89 -20.88
CA PRO A 19 -30.23 13.37 -21.76
C PRO A 19 -30.25 14.89 -21.87
N LYS A 20 -30.82 15.42 -22.98
CA LYS A 20 -30.82 16.86 -23.31
C LYS A 20 -31.38 17.77 -22.21
N GLY A 21 -32.34 17.30 -21.40
CA GLY A 21 -32.88 18.07 -20.27
C GLY A 21 -31.90 18.27 -19.09
N VAL A 22 -30.83 17.48 -19.02
CA VAL A 22 -29.77 17.61 -18.00
C VAL A 22 -28.68 18.59 -18.45
N LYS A 23 -28.55 18.85 -19.76
CA LYS A 23 -27.64 19.88 -20.29
C LYS A 23 -28.05 21.31 -19.88
N GLU A 24 -29.35 21.58 -19.71
CA GLU A 24 -29.84 22.90 -19.27
C GLU A 24 -29.86 23.06 -17.73
N PHE A 25 -29.89 21.96 -16.98
CA PHE A 25 -29.72 21.92 -15.51
C PHE A 25 -28.26 21.69 -15.07
N GLY A 26 -27.31 21.90 -16.00
CA GLY A 26 -25.93 21.42 -15.91
C GLY A 26 -25.21 21.76 -14.61
N ASP A 27 -25.31 23.00 -14.13
CA ASP A 27 -24.57 23.46 -12.95
C ASP A 27 -25.00 22.77 -11.64
N ASP A 28 -26.31 22.57 -11.43
CA ASP A 28 -26.82 21.94 -10.22
C ASP A 28 -26.60 20.42 -10.22
N VAL A 29 -26.68 19.81 -11.39
CA VAL A 29 -26.41 18.38 -11.56
C VAL A 29 -24.92 18.09 -11.47
N GLU A 30 -24.06 18.97 -12.00
CA GLU A 30 -22.61 18.88 -11.86
C GLU A 30 -22.19 19.01 -10.38
N LYS A 31 -22.74 19.97 -9.64
CA LYS A 31 -22.48 20.10 -8.19
C LYS A 31 -22.92 18.87 -7.41
N LYS A 32 -24.10 18.32 -7.70
CA LYS A 32 -24.58 17.08 -7.05
C LYS A 32 -23.73 15.88 -7.43
N LEU A 33 -23.37 15.71 -8.70
CA LEU A 33 -22.48 14.65 -9.16
C LEU A 33 -21.11 14.74 -8.49
N ARG A 34 -20.52 15.94 -8.40
CA ARG A 34 -19.23 16.15 -7.73
C ARG A 34 -19.30 15.80 -6.26
N THR A 35 -20.38 16.17 -5.57
CA THR A 35 -20.59 15.86 -4.15
C THR A 35 -20.77 14.36 -3.93
N ILE A 36 -21.57 13.70 -4.76
CA ILE A 36 -21.77 12.25 -4.71
C ILE A 36 -20.46 11.53 -5.00
N LEU A 37 -19.72 11.91 -6.04
CA LEU A 37 -18.42 11.35 -6.38
C LEU A 37 -17.43 11.55 -5.24
N GLN A 38 -17.31 12.75 -4.66
CA GLN A 38 -16.48 12.97 -3.48
C GLN A 38 -16.90 12.07 -2.31
N SER A 39 -18.19 11.95 -2.02
CA SER A 39 -18.67 11.10 -0.92
C SER A 39 -18.41 9.62 -1.16
N GLN A 40 -18.49 9.15 -2.40
CA GLN A 40 -18.27 7.75 -2.77
C GLN A 40 -16.77 7.44 -2.85
N LEU A 41 -15.96 8.39 -3.30
CA LEU A 41 -14.51 8.28 -3.30
C LEU A 41 -13.95 8.26 -1.87
N SER A 42 -14.50 9.07 -0.96
CA SER A 42 -14.17 9.03 0.47
C SER A 42 -14.66 7.78 1.20
N LYS A 43 -15.63 7.03 0.62
CA LYS A 43 -16.13 5.75 1.16
C LYS A 43 -15.43 4.53 0.58
N LEU A 44 -14.73 4.67 -0.54
CA LEU A 44 -13.74 3.68 -0.94
C LEU A 44 -12.59 3.84 0.06
N ASP A 45 -12.12 2.75 0.66
CA ASP A 45 -10.93 2.70 1.53
C ASP A 45 -9.68 3.12 0.74
N LEU A 46 -9.64 4.39 0.35
CA LEU A 46 -8.50 5.04 -0.24
C LEU A 46 -7.56 5.28 0.91
N VAL A 47 -6.62 4.34 1.09
CA VAL A 47 -5.40 4.62 1.83
C VAL A 47 -4.84 5.90 1.24
N SER A 48 -4.83 6.96 2.05
CA SER A 48 -4.30 8.23 1.61
C SER A 48 -2.85 8.01 1.16
N ARG A 49 -2.38 8.81 0.21
CA ARG A 49 -1.00 8.66 -0.26
C ARG A 49 0.00 8.75 0.90
N GLU A 50 -0.32 9.55 1.90
CA GLU A 50 0.44 9.70 3.14
C GLU A 50 0.45 8.41 3.98
N GLU A 51 -0.70 7.76 4.19
CA GLU A 51 -0.77 6.47 4.90
C GLU A 51 -0.04 5.35 4.16
N PHE A 52 -0.08 5.35 2.82
CA PHE A 52 0.67 4.40 2.00
C PHE A 52 2.19 4.58 2.17
N ASP A 53 2.65 5.83 2.18
CA ASP A 53 4.06 6.16 2.38
C ASP A 53 4.52 5.77 3.80
N ILE A 54 3.68 5.99 4.82
CA ILE A 54 3.94 5.55 6.20
C ILE A 54 4.07 4.02 6.28
N GLN A 55 3.15 3.27 5.68
CA GLN A 55 3.22 1.81 5.69
C GLN A 55 4.47 1.30 4.98
N THR A 56 4.86 1.95 3.88
CA THR A 56 6.11 1.63 3.16
C THR A 56 7.34 1.85 4.04
N GLN A 57 7.39 2.96 4.79
CA GLN A 57 8.46 3.24 5.75
C GLN A 57 8.52 2.22 6.89
N VAL A 58 7.36 1.82 7.43
CA VAL A 58 7.28 0.78 8.46
C VAL A 58 7.80 -0.57 7.94
N LEU A 59 7.45 -0.93 6.70
CA LEU A 59 7.95 -2.15 6.06
C LEU A 59 9.45 -2.12 5.85
N LEU A 60 10.01 -1.01 5.37
CA LEU A 60 11.45 -0.82 5.20
C LEU A 60 12.18 -1.03 6.53
N ARG A 61 11.75 -0.34 7.59
CA ARG A 61 12.34 -0.46 8.93
C ARG A 61 12.22 -1.88 9.49
N THR A 62 11.12 -2.57 9.19
CA THR A 62 10.93 -3.97 9.62
C THR A 62 11.90 -4.89 8.90
N ARG A 63 12.13 -4.69 7.59
CA ARG A 63 13.11 -5.45 6.81
C ARG A 63 14.53 -5.25 7.34
N GLU A 64 14.91 -4.01 7.65
CA GLU A 64 16.22 -3.71 8.25
C GLU A 64 16.42 -4.42 9.59
N LYS A 65 15.41 -4.36 10.48
CA LYS A 65 15.45 -5.06 11.76
C LYS A 65 15.55 -6.58 11.59
N LEU A 66 14.83 -7.14 10.61
CA LEU A 66 14.85 -8.57 10.31
C LEU A 66 16.26 -9.01 9.89
N VAL A 67 16.89 -8.29 8.95
CA VAL A 67 18.27 -8.55 8.53
C VAL A 67 19.25 -8.47 9.71
N SER A 68 19.11 -7.47 10.58
CA SER A 68 19.95 -7.35 11.78
C SER A 68 19.76 -8.53 12.75
N MET A 69 18.53 -9.03 12.90
CA MET A 69 18.26 -10.21 13.73
C MET A 69 18.82 -11.48 13.11
N GLU A 70 18.69 -11.67 11.80
CA GLU A 70 19.31 -12.80 11.08
C GLU A 70 20.83 -12.82 11.25
N GLN A 71 21.49 -11.66 11.14
CA GLN A 71 22.93 -11.55 11.38
C GLN A 71 23.30 -11.94 12.82
N ARG A 72 22.58 -11.40 13.81
CA ARG A 72 22.80 -11.74 15.22
C ARG A 72 22.58 -13.22 15.50
N LEU A 73 21.57 -13.83 14.86
CA LEU A 73 21.30 -15.26 15.01
C LEU A 73 22.46 -16.07 14.42
N SER A 74 22.92 -15.74 13.22
CA SER A 74 24.05 -16.41 12.58
C SER A 74 25.35 -16.28 13.40
N GLU A 75 25.61 -15.11 13.99
CA GLU A 75 26.74 -14.91 14.91
C GLU A 75 26.62 -15.79 16.17
N LEU A 76 25.42 -15.90 16.74
CA LEU A 76 25.18 -16.74 17.92
C LEU A 76 25.31 -18.23 17.58
N GLU A 77 24.78 -18.68 16.45
CA GLU A 77 24.92 -20.04 15.94
C GLU A 77 26.39 -20.40 15.72
N ALA A 78 27.17 -19.55 15.05
CA ALA A 78 28.60 -19.75 14.85
C ALA A 78 29.37 -19.82 16.17
N ARG A 79 28.99 -19.00 17.16
CA ARG A 79 29.59 -19.03 18.50
C ARG A 79 29.25 -20.30 19.27
N LEU A 80 28.06 -20.85 19.08
CA LEU A 80 27.64 -22.12 19.68
C LEU A 80 28.39 -23.30 19.06
N GLU A 81 28.54 -23.33 17.74
CA GLU A 81 29.34 -24.35 17.04
C GLU A 81 30.82 -24.30 17.47
N SER A 82 31.39 -23.10 17.59
CA SER A 82 32.77 -22.92 18.07
C SER A 82 32.97 -23.31 19.55
N GLN A 83 31.88 -23.33 20.33
CA GLN A 83 31.88 -23.68 21.75
C GLN A 83 31.51 -25.13 22.02
N GLN A 84 31.29 -25.99 21.01
CA GLN A 84 31.26 -27.44 21.20
C GLN A 84 32.70 -27.99 21.14
N PRO A 85 33.38 -28.19 22.27
CA PRO A 85 34.73 -28.71 22.28
C PRO A 85 34.60 -30.23 22.43
N SER A 86 34.84 -30.96 21.34
CA SER A 86 35.68 -32.17 21.38
C SER A 86 35.44 -33.18 22.53
N ALA A 87 34.19 -33.44 22.93
CA ALA A 87 33.90 -34.40 24.01
C ALA A 87 34.01 -35.87 23.56
N GLU A 88 34.11 -36.14 22.25
CA GLU A 88 34.14 -37.51 21.71
C GLU A 88 35.53 -38.03 21.32
N LYS A 89 36.64 -37.27 21.48
CA LYS A 89 38.00 -37.74 21.12
C LYS A 89 38.86 -38.25 22.28
N LYS A 90 38.28 -38.59 23.44
CA LYS A 90 39.04 -39.09 24.61
C LYS A 90 38.60 -40.47 25.14
N ALA A 91 37.79 -41.22 24.38
CA ALA A 91 37.45 -42.59 24.71
C ALA A 91 37.83 -43.55 23.56
N GLU A 92 39.13 -43.54 23.20
CA GLU A 92 39.78 -44.66 22.51
C GLU A 92 41.08 -45.01 23.26
#